data_AF-A0A916ME62-F1
#
_entry.id   AF-A0A916ME62-F1
#
_cell.length_a   1.000
_cell.length_b   1.000
_cell.length_c   1.000
_cell.angle_alpha   90.00
_cell.angle_beta   90.00
_cell.angle_gamma   90.00
#
_symmetry.space_group_name_H-M   'P 1'
#
loop_
_entity.id
_entity.type
_entity.pdbx_description
1 polymer ?
#
loop_
_entity_poly.entity_id
_entity_poly.type
_entity_poly.pdbx_seq_one_letter_code
_entity_poly.pdbx_strand_id
1 'polypeptide(L)'
;ILIYWFMSIAYKLFGTTEFAARFTSGVFGTLLSLMTFFFVKDVKGLLPALLATLALLLNLEFFVYSHSAVTDMTLAFFITASLYAFYLGAHHGKERWFLWFWAASAMAVLTKGVVGLLFPAVIAGGFILLSKRTELIRPLLRPSYIGLFLLISAPWFIVQFMVNGWEFFDAFIVKHHIKRYSGVISSHGGPFYYYVLVLLAGFFPWVAFLVPGIYRGLKERLERSSGLYLLCAFWVLFVFVFFSISRTKLPNYIFPLFPAAAILTGLVISEMVEGARRSKAAILTLLFIAGLFASALLVIPSLGLEMDINYPPKFFYVLAALFALSAALSIGALYRPFSAIMGLSAVSLVLIVFLRLYALPPANIYLQKTLFDYSRFARGNLPSNGVLATYEINKPSIAFYARRGVLKADKTNVQRLGELGRSTPLMIITTPSRIEELKPYGFKVLDSRGDYILLGTEGAPRFRPK
;
A
#
# COMPACT_ATOMS: atom_id res chain seq x y z
N ILE A 1 -1.27 10.65 10.81
CA ILE A 1 -1.26 10.54 12.29
C ILE A 1 -2.18 9.44 12.81
N LEU A 2 -3.41 9.32 12.31
CA LEU A 2 -4.44 8.43 12.85
C LEU A 2 -3.99 6.97 12.99
N ILE A 3 -3.26 6.44 12.00
CA ILE A 3 -2.70 5.08 12.08
C ILE A 3 -1.78 4.88 13.29
N TYR A 4 -0.99 5.88 13.67
CA TYR A 4 -0.10 5.76 14.83
C TYR A 4 -0.87 5.70 16.15
N TRP A 5 -2.03 6.35 16.23
CA TRP A 5 -2.93 6.21 17.38
C TRP A 5 -3.46 4.77 17.47
N PHE A 6 -3.93 4.20 16.37
CA PHE A 6 -4.38 2.80 16.33
C PHE A 6 -3.24 1.80 16.61
N MET A 7 -2.05 2.02 16.07
CA MET A 7 -0.87 1.20 16.36
C MET A 7 -0.47 1.30 17.83
N SER A 8 -0.56 2.49 18.43
CA SER A 8 -0.29 2.68 19.86
C SER A 8 -1.29 1.93 20.73
N ILE A 9 -2.56 1.91 20.36
CA ILE A 9 -3.59 1.09 21.03
C ILE A 9 -3.23 -0.39 20.88
N ALA A 10 -2.87 -0.85 19.68
CA ALA A 10 -2.46 -2.24 19.45
C ALA A 10 -1.21 -2.62 20.27
N TYR A 11 -0.22 -1.73 20.39
CA TYR A 11 0.94 -1.95 21.26
C TYR A 11 0.60 -2.02 22.74
N LYS A 12 -0.41 -1.26 23.21
CA LYS A 12 -0.90 -1.37 24.59
C LYS A 12 -1.62 -2.70 24.83
N LEU A 13 -2.34 -3.22 23.84
CA LEU A 13 -3.11 -4.47 23.96
C LEU A 13 -2.25 -5.73 23.80
N PHE A 14 -1.29 -5.73 22.87
CA PHE A 14 -0.55 -6.93 22.46
C PHE A 14 0.97 -6.83 22.69
N GLY A 15 1.44 -5.72 23.27
CA GLY A 15 2.85 -5.41 23.41
C GLY A 15 3.53 -4.96 22.12
N THR A 16 4.78 -4.51 22.21
CA THR A 16 5.59 -4.07 21.05
C THR A 16 6.13 -5.28 20.28
N THR A 17 5.32 -5.78 19.36
CA THR A 17 5.58 -6.94 18.49
C THR A 17 5.26 -6.61 17.02
N GLU A 18 5.77 -7.40 16.08
CA GLU A 18 5.48 -7.25 14.65
C GLU A 18 3.99 -7.47 14.36
N PHE A 19 3.35 -8.38 15.10
CA PHE A 19 1.91 -8.60 15.04
C PHE A 19 1.15 -7.30 15.38
N ALA A 20 1.44 -6.71 16.54
CA ALA A 20 0.79 -5.48 16.98
C ALA A 20 1.02 -4.31 16.00
N ALA A 21 2.22 -4.24 15.40
CA ALA A 21 2.54 -3.22 14.39
C ALA A 21 1.69 -3.35 13.11
N ARG A 22 1.35 -4.60 12.72
CA ARG A 22 0.57 -4.91 11.50
C ARG A 22 -0.92 -5.03 11.77
N PHE A 23 -1.32 -5.16 13.05
CA PHE A 23 -2.70 -5.38 13.49
C PHE A 23 -3.67 -4.35 12.91
N THR A 24 -3.29 -3.07 12.95
CA THR A 24 -4.13 -1.97 12.42
C THR A 24 -4.43 -2.17 10.93
N SER A 25 -3.41 -2.49 10.12
CA SER A 25 -3.59 -2.74 8.68
C SER A 25 -4.50 -3.94 8.42
N GLY A 26 -4.34 -5.02 9.21
CA GLY A 26 -5.20 -6.20 9.11
C GLY A 26 -6.66 -5.87 9.39
N VAL A 27 -6.94 -5.14 10.47
CA VAL A 27 -8.30 -4.70 10.84
C VAL A 27 -8.92 -3.84 9.74
N PHE A 28 -8.21 -2.82 9.25
CA PHE A 28 -8.75 -1.97 8.19
C PHE A 28 -8.89 -2.70 6.84
N GLY A 29 -8.04 -3.68 6.56
CA GLY A 29 -8.23 -4.61 5.44
C GLY A 29 -9.55 -5.38 5.57
N THR A 30 -9.80 -6.03 6.70
CA THR A 30 -11.05 -6.76 6.95
C THR A 30 -12.28 -5.85 6.88
N LEU A 31 -12.22 -4.68 7.52
CA LEU A 31 -13.31 -3.71 7.50
C LEU A 31 -13.59 -3.19 6.09
N LEU A 32 -12.55 -2.95 5.29
CA LEU A 32 -12.69 -2.53 3.90
C LEU A 32 -13.38 -3.61 3.05
N SER A 33 -12.99 -4.88 3.20
CA SER A 33 -13.65 -5.98 2.49
C SER A 33 -15.12 -6.13 2.87
N LEU A 34 -15.44 -6.06 4.17
CA LEU A 34 -16.82 -6.10 4.65
C LEU A 34 -17.64 -4.91 4.14
N MET A 35 -17.08 -3.71 4.20
CA MET A 35 -17.73 -2.50 3.72
C MET A 35 -18.01 -2.58 2.21
N THR A 36 -17.07 -3.07 1.40
CA THR A 36 -17.27 -3.33 -0.03
C THR A 36 -18.39 -4.33 -0.26
N PHE A 37 -18.44 -5.44 0.49
CA PHE A 37 -19.51 -6.43 0.38
C PHE A 37 -20.89 -5.80 0.65
N PHE A 38 -21.06 -5.15 1.80
CA PHE A 38 -22.36 -4.59 2.18
C PHE A 38 -22.81 -3.45 1.27
N PHE A 39 -21.89 -2.58 0.84
CA PHE A 39 -22.18 -1.50 -0.10
C PHE A 39 -22.66 -2.05 -1.45
N VAL A 40 -21.93 -2.99 -2.05
CA VAL A 40 -22.32 -3.54 -3.35
C VAL A 40 -23.61 -4.35 -3.23
N LYS A 41 -23.81 -5.07 -2.12
CA LYS A 41 -25.03 -5.84 -1.87
C LYS A 41 -26.26 -4.96 -1.83
N ASP A 42 -26.18 -3.81 -1.16
CA ASP A 42 -27.26 -2.83 -1.09
C ASP A 42 -27.61 -2.24 -2.46
N VAL A 43 -26.60 -1.92 -3.27
CA VAL A 43 -26.81 -1.19 -4.55
C VAL A 43 -27.10 -2.12 -5.74
N LYS A 44 -26.54 -3.33 -5.77
CA LYS A 44 -26.54 -4.21 -6.95
C LYS A 44 -26.93 -5.65 -6.66
N GLY A 45 -27.05 -6.05 -5.39
CA GLY A 45 -27.44 -7.41 -5.01
C GLY A 45 -26.26 -8.33 -4.67
N LEU A 46 -26.60 -9.57 -4.32
CA LEU A 46 -25.67 -10.50 -3.66
C LEU A 46 -24.51 -10.97 -4.55
N LEU A 47 -24.79 -11.37 -5.80
CA LEU A 47 -23.78 -11.95 -6.68
C LEU A 47 -22.66 -10.93 -7.02
N PRO A 48 -22.96 -9.69 -7.48
CA PRO A 48 -21.92 -8.68 -7.69
C PRO A 48 -21.12 -8.36 -6.43
N ALA A 49 -21.77 -8.39 -5.25
CA ALA A 49 -21.11 -8.13 -3.97
C ALA A 49 -20.10 -9.21 -3.60
N LEU A 50 -20.47 -10.48 -3.77
CA LEU A 50 -19.56 -11.61 -3.57
C LEU A 50 -18.36 -11.51 -4.52
N LEU A 51 -18.61 -11.27 -5.80
CA LEU A 51 -17.56 -11.21 -6.82
C LEU A 51 -16.61 -10.01 -6.65
N ALA A 52 -17.15 -8.83 -6.32
CA ALA A 52 -16.32 -7.65 -6.04
C ALA A 52 -15.45 -7.87 -4.80
N THR A 53 -16.02 -8.43 -3.73
CA THR A 53 -15.28 -8.69 -2.50
C THR A 53 -14.22 -9.77 -2.70
N LEU A 54 -14.52 -10.81 -3.48
CA LEU A 54 -13.57 -11.84 -3.87
C LEU A 54 -12.39 -11.27 -4.66
N ALA A 55 -12.66 -10.43 -5.66
CA ALA A 55 -11.62 -9.75 -6.43
C ALA A 55 -10.74 -8.83 -5.57
N LEU A 56 -11.33 -8.19 -4.55
CA LEU A 56 -10.58 -7.36 -3.60
C LEU A 56 -9.70 -8.19 -2.65
N LEU A 57 -10.23 -9.30 -2.11
CA LEU A 57 -9.49 -10.18 -1.20
C LEU A 57 -8.36 -10.94 -1.90
N LEU A 58 -8.58 -11.32 -3.16
CA LEU A 58 -7.62 -12.03 -3.99
C LEU A 58 -6.80 -11.09 -4.88
N ASN A 59 -6.69 -9.82 -4.48
CA ASN A 59 -5.73 -8.86 -5.02
C ASN A 59 -4.40 -9.01 -4.26
N LEU A 60 -3.31 -9.17 -5.00
CA LEU A 60 -1.98 -9.40 -4.43
C LEU A 60 -1.50 -8.21 -3.57
N GLU A 61 -1.71 -6.98 -4.03
CA GLU A 61 -1.37 -5.79 -3.25
C GLU A 61 -2.23 -5.65 -1.99
N PHE A 62 -3.52 -5.97 -2.09
CA PHE A 62 -4.40 -5.99 -0.92
C PHE A 62 -3.91 -6.98 0.13
N PHE A 63 -3.51 -8.18 -0.29
CA PHE A 63 -2.90 -9.16 0.59
C PHE A 63 -1.60 -8.62 1.24
N VAL A 64 -0.67 -8.09 0.45
CA VAL A 64 0.64 -7.61 0.96
C VAL A 64 0.45 -6.47 1.97
N TYR A 65 -0.37 -5.47 1.66
CA TYR A 65 -0.46 -4.28 2.49
C TYR A 65 -1.41 -4.44 3.68
N SER A 66 -2.40 -5.33 3.63
CA SER A 66 -3.16 -5.72 4.83
C SER A 66 -2.30 -6.45 5.87
N HIS A 67 -1.17 -7.03 5.45
CA HIS A 67 -0.21 -7.70 6.33
C HIS A 67 1.06 -6.87 6.59
N SER A 68 1.10 -5.62 6.15
CA SER A 68 2.25 -4.70 6.33
C SER A 68 1.89 -3.54 7.26
N ALA A 69 2.85 -3.07 8.06
CA ALA A 69 2.66 -1.91 8.94
C ALA A 69 2.75 -0.60 8.14
N VAL A 70 1.74 -0.33 7.31
CA VAL A 70 1.70 0.80 6.35
C VAL A 70 0.40 1.60 6.51
N THR A 71 0.46 2.88 6.12
CA THR A 71 -0.67 3.82 6.23
C THR A 71 -1.82 3.56 5.26
N ASP A 72 -1.55 2.79 4.21
CA ASP A 72 -2.37 2.75 2.99
C ASP A 72 -3.70 2.01 3.18
N MET A 73 -3.76 0.98 4.03
CA MET A 73 -5.02 0.29 4.38
C MET A 73 -6.02 1.25 5.02
N THR A 74 -5.58 1.95 6.08
CA THR A 74 -6.43 2.90 6.81
C THR A 74 -6.87 4.05 5.90
N LEU A 75 -5.98 4.56 5.05
CA LEU A 75 -6.31 5.62 4.10
C LEU A 75 -7.37 5.14 3.09
N ALA A 76 -7.14 3.98 2.47
CA ALA A 76 -8.06 3.43 1.47
C ALA A 76 -9.42 3.14 2.08
N PHE A 77 -9.48 2.64 3.32
CA PHE A 77 -10.74 2.45 4.03
C PHE A 77 -11.51 3.77 4.14
N PHE A 78 -10.91 4.84 4.65
CA PHE A 78 -11.62 6.10 4.85
C PHE A 78 -11.95 6.84 3.54
N ILE A 79 -11.09 6.77 2.52
CA ILE A 79 -11.43 7.27 1.16
C ILE A 79 -12.63 6.50 0.60
N THR A 80 -12.64 5.17 0.76
CA THR A 80 -13.73 4.32 0.27
C THR A 80 -15.02 4.58 1.03
N ALA A 81 -14.97 4.67 2.36
CA ALA A 81 -16.12 5.00 3.19
C ALA A 81 -16.71 6.36 2.79
N SER A 82 -15.85 7.34 2.51
CA SER A 82 -16.28 8.64 2.00
C SER A 82 -17.03 8.51 0.68
N LEU A 83 -16.45 7.82 -0.30
CA LEU A 83 -17.03 7.70 -1.64
C LEU A 83 -18.29 6.83 -1.68
N TYR A 84 -18.37 5.79 -0.84
CA TYR A 84 -19.58 5.00 -0.67
C TYR A 84 -20.69 5.82 -0.03
N ALA A 85 -20.39 6.60 1.00
CA ALA A 85 -21.35 7.52 1.60
C ALA A 85 -21.85 8.55 0.58
N PHE A 86 -20.95 9.16 -0.20
CA PHE A 86 -21.34 10.05 -1.29
C PHE A 86 -22.30 9.36 -2.28
N TYR A 87 -21.95 8.16 -2.75
CA TYR A 87 -22.79 7.43 -3.70
C TYR A 87 -24.14 7.07 -3.09
N LEU A 88 -24.20 6.60 -1.84
CA LEU A 88 -25.47 6.29 -1.15
C LEU A 88 -26.34 7.52 -0.95
N GLY A 89 -25.75 8.69 -0.70
CA GLY A 89 -26.46 9.97 -0.65
C GLY A 89 -27.08 10.32 -1.99
N ALA A 90 -26.32 10.18 -3.08
CA ALA A 90 -26.78 10.43 -4.44
C ALA A 90 -27.77 9.39 -4.97
N HIS A 91 -27.63 8.13 -4.57
CA HIS A 91 -28.43 7.01 -5.07
C HIS A 91 -29.77 6.88 -4.36
N HIS A 92 -29.77 6.98 -3.03
CA HIS A 92 -30.97 6.83 -2.20
C HIS A 92 -31.67 8.16 -1.90
N GLY A 93 -31.10 9.30 -2.32
CA GLY A 93 -31.63 10.63 -2.01
C GLY A 93 -31.58 11.01 -0.53
N LYS A 94 -30.69 10.37 0.25
CA LYS A 94 -30.59 10.57 1.71
C LYS A 94 -29.40 11.45 2.06
N GLU A 95 -29.65 12.75 2.24
CA GLU A 95 -28.59 13.76 2.49
C GLU A 95 -27.69 13.47 3.70
N ARG A 96 -28.18 12.72 4.70
CA ARG A 96 -27.39 12.31 5.87
C ARG A 96 -26.11 11.55 5.50
N TRP A 97 -26.06 10.93 4.33
CA TRP A 97 -24.84 10.28 3.86
C TRP A 97 -23.73 11.25 3.47
N PHE A 98 -24.07 12.50 3.09
CA PHE A 98 -23.04 13.52 2.85
C PHE A 98 -22.35 13.95 4.14
N LEU A 99 -23.00 13.86 5.30
CA LEU A 99 -22.34 14.01 6.59
C LEU A 99 -21.24 12.96 6.76
N TRP A 100 -21.54 11.69 6.43
CA TRP A 100 -20.57 10.60 6.50
C TRP A 100 -19.44 10.72 5.47
N PHE A 101 -19.71 11.29 4.29
CA PHE A 101 -18.65 11.67 3.33
C PHE A 101 -17.63 12.60 3.98
N TRP A 102 -18.09 13.68 4.62
CA TRP A 102 -17.20 14.64 5.27
C TRP A 102 -16.49 14.06 6.50
N ALA A 103 -17.19 13.29 7.33
CA ALA A 103 -16.58 12.63 8.49
C ALA A 103 -15.49 11.63 8.08
N ALA A 104 -15.74 10.79 7.08
CA ALA A 104 -14.76 9.82 6.57
C ALA A 104 -13.57 10.53 5.88
N SER A 105 -13.82 11.59 5.09
CA SER A 105 -12.76 12.42 4.52
C SER A 105 -11.86 13.03 5.59
N ALA A 106 -12.41 13.48 6.72
CA ALA A 106 -11.62 14.02 7.83
C ALA A 106 -10.69 12.97 8.44
N MET A 107 -11.19 11.74 8.62
CA MET A 107 -10.39 10.61 9.10
C MET A 107 -9.30 10.19 8.10
N ALA A 108 -9.59 10.27 6.80
CA ALA A 108 -8.60 10.05 5.74
C ALA A 108 -7.49 11.14 5.78
N VAL A 109 -7.85 12.40 6.01
CA VAL A 109 -6.90 13.51 6.17
C VAL A 109 -6.01 13.31 7.40
N LEU A 110 -6.59 12.91 8.53
CA LEU A 110 -5.80 12.53 9.71
C LEU A 110 -4.90 11.31 9.45
N THR A 111 -5.20 10.48 8.47
CA THR A 111 -4.36 9.33 8.12
C THR A 111 -3.11 9.76 7.34
N LYS A 112 -3.30 10.39 6.17
CA LYS A 112 -2.21 10.66 5.21
C LYS A 112 -2.23 12.07 4.59
N GLY A 113 -2.89 13.03 5.23
CA GLY A 113 -2.89 14.43 4.81
C GLY A 113 -3.81 14.74 3.64
N VAL A 114 -3.40 15.68 2.79
CA VAL A 114 -4.27 16.36 1.80
C VAL A 114 -4.98 15.39 0.85
N VAL A 115 -4.32 14.29 0.50
CA VAL A 115 -4.90 13.24 -0.37
C VAL A 115 -6.20 12.66 0.18
N GLY A 116 -6.39 12.68 1.50
CA GLY A 116 -7.58 12.16 2.18
C GLY A 116 -8.86 12.94 1.88
N LEU A 117 -8.76 14.23 1.52
CA LEU A 117 -9.90 15.03 1.05
C LEU A 117 -9.86 15.22 -0.47
N LEU A 118 -8.67 15.44 -1.04
CA LEU A 118 -8.50 15.66 -2.48
C LEU A 118 -9.14 14.55 -3.30
N PHE A 119 -8.91 13.28 -2.93
CA PHE A 119 -9.41 12.15 -3.70
C PHE A 119 -10.93 12.05 -3.63
N PRO A 120 -11.56 11.97 -2.43
CA PRO A 120 -13.02 11.96 -2.35
C PRO A 120 -13.68 13.16 -3.05
N ALA A 121 -13.13 14.37 -2.87
CA ALA A 121 -13.70 15.59 -3.44
C ALA A 121 -13.63 15.61 -4.98
N VAL A 122 -12.46 15.28 -5.56
CA VAL A 122 -12.32 15.26 -7.03
C VAL A 122 -13.16 14.14 -7.65
N ILE A 123 -13.22 12.97 -7.02
CA ILE A 123 -13.99 11.84 -7.54
C ILE A 123 -15.50 12.13 -7.46
N ALA A 124 -15.99 12.65 -6.32
CA ALA A 124 -17.39 13.05 -6.17
C ALA A 124 -17.77 14.20 -7.12
N GLY A 125 -16.92 15.22 -7.23
CA GLY A 125 -17.11 16.34 -8.15
C GLY A 125 -17.09 15.92 -9.61
N GLY A 126 -16.17 15.04 -9.99
CA GLY A 126 -16.10 14.43 -11.32
C GLY A 126 -17.34 13.60 -11.64
N PHE A 127 -17.85 12.84 -10.67
CA PHE A 127 -19.13 12.15 -10.82
C PHE A 127 -20.29 13.12 -11.06
N ILE A 128 -20.42 14.18 -10.25
CA ILE A 128 -21.47 15.22 -10.40
C ILE A 128 -21.39 15.84 -11.80
N LEU A 129 -20.19 16.24 -12.22
CA LEU A 129 -19.96 16.89 -13.50
C LEU A 129 -20.29 15.98 -14.68
N LEU A 130 -19.80 14.74 -14.66
CA LEU A 130 -19.97 13.79 -15.76
C LEU A 130 -21.39 13.24 -15.84
N SER A 131 -22.06 13.03 -14.69
CA SER A 131 -23.47 12.61 -14.64
C SER A 131 -24.46 13.76 -14.81
N LYS A 132 -23.98 15.02 -14.82
CA LYS A 132 -24.78 16.25 -14.86
C LYS A 132 -25.78 16.39 -13.69
N ARG A 133 -25.47 15.79 -12.53
CA ARG A 133 -26.32 15.79 -11.34
C ARG A 133 -25.99 16.96 -10.40
N THR A 134 -26.16 18.18 -10.88
CA THR A 134 -25.79 19.41 -10.15
C THR A 134 -26.62 19.64 -8.89
N GLU A 135 -27.79 19.00 -8.77
CA GLU A 135 -28.63 19.00 -7.57
C GLU A 135 -27.91 18.46 -6.33
N LEU A 136 -26.87 17.64 -6.51
CA LEU A 136 -26.08 17.07 -5.42
C LEU A 136 -25.12 18.06 -4.77
N ILE A 137 -24.80 19.19 -5.43
CA ILE A 137 -23.78 20.14 -4.96
C ILE A 137 -24.20 20.80 -3.65
N ARG A 138 -25.43 21.34 -3.60
CA ARG A 138 -25.95 22.06 -2.43
C ARG A 138 -25.99 21.20 -1.16
N PRO A 139 -26.55 19.98 -1.17
CA PRO A 139 -26.58 19.15 0.03
C PRO A 139 -25.19 18.57 0.38
N LEU A 140 -24.32 18.35 -0.62
CA LEU A 140 -22.93 17.93 -0.37
C LEU A 140 -22.13 19.02 0.34
N LEU A 141 -22.27 20.29 -0.07
CA LEU A 141 -21.52 21.43 0.46
C LEU A 141 -22.21 22.12 1.64
N ARG A 142 -23.10 21.43 2.35
CA ARG A 142 -23.79 22.00 3.51
C ARG A 142 -22.77 22.46 4.57
N PRO A 143 -22.80 23.73 5.03
CA PRO A 143 -21.79 24.26 5.96
C PRO A 143 -21.62 23.45 7.23
N SER A 144 -22.70 22.87 7.77
CA SER A 144 -22.65 22.01 8.96
C SER A 144 -21.81 20.74 8.74
N TYR A 145 -21.80 20.16 7.54
CA TYR A 145 -21.00 18.97 7.24
C TYR A 145 -19.52 19.31 7.05
N ILE A 146 -19.23 20.45 6.42
CA ILE A 146 -17.87 21.00 6.35
C ILE A 146 -17.36 21.35 7.76
N GLY A 147 -18.22 21.91 8.61
CA GLY A 147 -17.94 22.17 10.01
C GLY A 147 -17.56 20.90 10.77
N LEU A 148 -18.27 19.78 10.54
CA LEU A 148 -17.91 18.47 11.12
C LEU A 148 -16.53 17.99 10.63
N PHE A 149 -16.23 18.15 9.35
CA PHE A 149 -14.90 17.81 8.81
C PHE A 149 -13.78 18.60 9.52
N LEU A 150 -13.98 19.91 9.70
CA LEU A 150 -13.02 20.76 10.39
C LEU A 150 -12.92 20.39 11.86
N LEU A 151 -14.05 20.12 12.53
CA LEU A 151 -14.08 19.71 13.93
C LEU A 151 -13.27 18.43 14.19
N ILE A 152 -13.30 17.47 13.26
CA ILE A 152 -12.55 16.22 13.37
C ILE A 152 -11.07 16.42 13.03
N SER A 153 -10.77 17.08 11.90
CA SER A 153 -9.42 17.10 11.34
C SER A 153 -8.55 18.23 11.88
N ALA A 154 -9.10 19.44 12.03
CA ALA A 154 -8.33 20.64 12.35
C ALA A 154 -7.62 20.61 13.72
N PRO A 155 -8.20 20.07 14.81
CA PRO A 155 -7.59 20.18 16.15
C PRO A 155 -6.14 19.68 16.19
N TRP A 156 -5.85 18.54 15.56
CA TRP A 156 -4.49 18.01 15.55
C TRP A 156 -3.52 18.90 14.78
N PHE A 157 -3.93 19.41 13.61
CA PHE A 157 -3.08 20.30 12.81
C PHE A 157 -2.85 21.65 13.50
N ILE A 158 -3.88 22.20 14.16
CA ILE A 158 -3.78 23.44 14.93
C ILE A 158 -2.77 23.25 16.06
N VAL A 159 -2.88 22.19 16.87
CA VAL A 159 -1.94 21.91 17.95
C VAL A 159 -0.51 21.73 17.42
N GLN A 160 -0.33 20.99 16.32
CA GLN A 160 1.01 20.82 15.74
C GLN A 160 1.62 22.13 15.24
N PHE A 161 0.79 23.01 14.65
CA PHE A 161 1.23 24.33 14.22
C PHE A 161 1.56 25.23 15.40
N MET A 162 0.79 25.19 16.49
CA MET A 162 1.08 25.96 17.71
C MET A 162 2.39 25.52 18.38
N VAL A 163 2.72 24.23 18.35
CA VAL A 163 3.93 23.67 18.99
C VAL A 163 5.18 23.90 18.14
N ASN A 164 5.09 23.72 16.82
CA ASN A 164 6.27 23.67 15.93
C ASN A 164 6.35 24.86 14.96
N GLY A 165 5.34 25.74 14.95
CA GLY A 165 5.28 26.90 14.08
C GLY A 165 5.31 26.57 12.58
N TRP A 166 5.90 27.48 11.81
CA TRP A 166 6.00 27.39 10.36
C TRP A 166 6.85 26.22 9.84
N GLU A 167 7.79 25.71 10.64
CA GLU A 167 8.60 24.55 10.28
C GLU A 167 7.74 23.31 10.03
N PHE A 168 6.70 23.12 10.84
CA PHE A 168 5.75 22.03 10.61
C PHE A 168 5.00 22.20 9.29
N PHE A 169 4.57 23.42 8.95
CA PHE A 169 3.86 23.66 7.70
C PHE A 169 4.76 23.41 6.48
N ASP A 170 5.99 23.93 6.47
CA ASP A 170 6.93 23.70 5.36
C ASP A 170 7.29 22.21 5.25
N ALA A 171 7.56 21.53 6.36
CA ALA A 171 7.84 20.10 6.35
C ALA A 171 6.63 19.29 5.87
N PHE A 172 5.46 19.50 6.44
CA PHE A 172 4.28 18.67 6.19
C PHE A 172 3.61 18.99 4.84
N ILE A 173 3.27 20.24 4.57
CA ILE A 173 2.55 20.62 3.35
C ILE A 173 3.52 20.75 2.17
N VAL A 174 4.53 21.61 2.30
CA VAL A 174 5.40 21.95 1.15
C VAL A 174 6.29 20.77 0.78
N LYS A 175 7.06 20.21 1.71
CA LYS A 175 8.00 19.13 1.41
C LYS A 175 7.30 17.80 1.14
N HIS A 176 6.37 17.39 1.99
CA HIS A 176 5.76 16.05 1.88
C HIS A 176 4.59 15.93 0.90
N HIS A 177 3.93 17.03 0.51
CA HIS A 177 2.88 16.98 -0.51
C HIS A 177 3.34 17.62 -1.82
N ILE A 178 3.75 18.89 -1.80
CA ILE A 178 4.07 19.64 -3.04
C ILE A 178 5.37 19.12 -3.66
N LYS A 179 6.51 19.25 -2.97
CA LYS A 179 7.83 18.83 -3.48
C LYS A 179 7.90 17.33 -3.75
N ARG A 180 7.19 16.50 -2.97
CA ARG A 180 7.11 15.05 -3.21
C ARG A 180 6.34 14.70 -4.49
N TYR A 181 5.31 15.48 -4.83
CA TYR A 181 4.55 15.30 -6.06
C TYR A 181 5.32 15.83 -7.28
N SER A 182 5.90 17.02 -7.17
CA SER A 182 6.57 17.72 -8.28
C SER A 182 8.04 17.30 -8.52
N GLY A 183 8.69 16.67 -7.54
CA GLY A 183 10.09 16.24 -7.60
C GLY A 183 10.32 14.77 -7.20
N VAL A 184 11.50 14.25 -7.50
CA VAL A 184 11.92 12.92 -7.04
C VAL A 184 12.52 13.06 -5.65
N ILE A 185 11.90 12.42 -4.65
CA ILE A 185 12.44 12.38 -3.29
C ILE A 185 12.94 10.96 -3.01
N SER A 186 14.11 10.85 -2.37
CA SER A 186 14.70 9.58 -1.94
C SER A 186 14.97 8.59 -3.07
N SER A 187 15.28 9.05 -4.29
CA SER A 187 15.62 8.22 -5.46
C SER A 187 14.50 7.27 -5.96
N HIS A 188 13.24 7.49 -5.56
CA HIS A 188 12.10 6.68 -6.00
C HIS A 188 11.51 7.20 -7.34
N GLY A 189 12.36 7.44 -8.33
CA GLY A 189 11.90 7.73 -9.69
C GLY A 189 11.36 6.46 -10.37
N GLY A 190 10.47 6.63 -11.36
CA GLY A 190 10.00 5.50 -12.16
C GLY A 190 9.45 5.95 -13.52
N PRO A 191 9.49 5.07 -14.54
CA PRO A 191 9.03 5.38 -15.89
C PRO A 191 7.54 5.73 -15.91
N PHE A 192 7.06 6.33 -17.01
CA PHE A 192 5.65 6.71 -17.13
C PHE A 192 4.70 5.49 -17.08
N TYR A 193 5.16 4.33 -17.53
CA TYR A 193 4.42 3.06 -17.49
C TYR A 193 4.56 2.29 -16.17
N TYR A 194 5.24 2.85 -15.16
CA TYR A 194 5.49 2.17 -13.88
C TYR A 194 4.20 1.62 -13.25
N TYR A 195 3.14 2.44 -13.16
CA TYR A 195 1.89 2.01 -12.55
C TYR A 195 1.08 1.06 -13.43
N VAL A 196 1.35 0.97 -14.73
CA VAL A 196 0.79 -0.09 -15.59
C VAL A 196 1.28 -1.45 -15.07
N LEU A 197 2.59 -1.60 -14.86
CA LEU A 197 3.16 -2.86 -14.36
C LEU A 197 2.69 -3.19 -12.94
N VAL A 198 2.63 -2.18 -12.07
CA VAL A 198 2.12 -2.34 -10.69
C VAL A 198 0.65 -2.79 -10.73
N LEU A 199 -0.20 -2.15 -11.52
CA LEU A 199 -1.61 -2.53 -11.65
C LEU A 199 -1.79 -3.94 -12.25
N LEU A 200 -1.00 -4.27 -13.28
CA LEU A 200 -1.05 -5.59 -13.92
C LEU A 200 -0.65 -6.70 -12.95
N ALA A 201 0.40 -6.52 -12.16
CA ALA A 201 0.86 -7.53 -11.21
C ALA A 201 0.00 -7.56 -9.92
N GLY A 202 -0.33 -6.40 -9.38
CA GLY A 202 -1.07 -6.25 -8.12
C GLY A 202 -2.51 -6.73 -8.23
N PHE A 203 -3.19 -6.43 -9.35
CA PHE A 203 -4.59 -6.76 -9.55
C PHE A 203 -4.82 -7.93 -10.53
N PHE A 204 -3.78 -8.70 -10.86
CA PHE A 204 -3.95 -9.95 -11.59
C PHE A 204 -4.82 -10.94 -10.79
N PRO A 205 -5.71 -11.72 -11.42
CA PRO A 205 -6.13 -11.70 -12.83
C PRO A 205 -7.26 -10.70 -13.11
N TRP A 206 -7.78 -10.05 -12.06
CA TRP A 206 -8.94 -9.17 -12.06
C TRP A 206 -8.79 -7.93 -12.97
N VAL A 207 -7.56 -7.50 -13.23
CA VAL A 207 -7.21 -6.39 -14.11
C VAL A 207 -7.83 -6.50 -15.50
N ALA A 208 -8.04 -7.73 -15.98
CA ALA A 208 -8.65 -7.99 -17.28
C ALA A 208 -10.09 -7.46 -17.39
N PHE A 209 -10.81 -7.37 -16.28
CA PHE A 209 -12.19 -6.88 -16.24
C PHE A 209 -12.28 -5.35 -16.09
N LEU A 210 -11.16 -4.65 -15.87
CA LEU A 210 -11.16 -3.19 -15.77
C LEU A 210 -11.44 -2.51 -17.10
N VAL A 211 -10.91 -3.02 -18.22
CA VAL A 211 -11.16 -2.43 -19.54
C VAL A 211 -12.65 -2.36 -19.87
N PRO A 212 -13.41 -3.48 -19.83
CA PRO A 212 -14.86 -3.41 -20.07
C PRO A 212 -15.61 -2.66 -18.97
N GLY A 213 -15.17 -2.71 -17.70
CA GLY A 213 -15.79 -1.97 -16.61
C GLY A 213 -15.67 -0.45 -16.79
N ILE A 214 -14.49 0.05 -17.14
CA ILE A 214 -14.24 1.46 -17.45
C ILE A 214 -15.04 1.88 -18.67
N TYR A 215 -15.04 1.08 -19.74
CA TYR A 215 -15.83 1.36 -20.93
C TYR A 215 -17.33 1.51 -20.61
N ARG A 216 -17.89 0.63 -19.78
CA ARG A 216 -19.28 0.71 -19.31
C ARG A 216 -19.54 1.97 -18.48
N GLY A 217 -18.60 2.37 -17.62
CA GLY A 217 -18.71 3.61 -16.85
C GLY A 217 -18.72 4.85 -17.73
N LEU A 218 -17.88 4.88 -18.76
CA LEU A 218 -17.88 5.95 -19.76
C LEU A 218 -19.18 5.99 -20.58
N LYS A 219 -19.80 4.83 -20.83
CA LYS A 219 -21.10 4.74 -21.50
C LYS A 219 -22.26 5.17 -20.60
N GLU A 220 -22.25 4.78 -19.32
CA GLU A 220 -23.27 5.17 -18.32
C GLU A 220 -23.39 6.69 -18.17
N ARG A 221 -22.28 7.44 -18.38
CA ARG A 221 -22.28 8.91 -18.51
C ARG A 221 -23.35 9.42 -19.49
N LEU A 222 -23.61 8.68 -20.56
CA LEU A 222 -24.52 9.07 -21.64
C LEU A 222 -25.97 8.61 -21.38
N GLU A 223 -26.17 7.60 -20.53
CA GLU A 223 -27.44 6.87 -20.41
C GLU A 223 -28.24 7.22 -19.13
N ARG A 224 -27.75 8.13 -18.27
CA ARG A 224 -28.40 8.57 -17.00
C ARG A 224 -28.85 7.43 -16.08
N SER A 225 -28.13 6.31 -16.02
CA SER A 225 -28.42 5.18 -15.13
C SER A 225 -27.89 5.39 -13.69
N SER A 226 -27.79 4.31 -12.91
CA SER A 226 -27.42 4.29 -11.47
C SER A 226 -26.18 5.12 -11.11
N GLY A 227 -25.20 5.20 -12.02
CA GLY A 227 -23.96 5.94 -11.86
C GLY A 227 -22.82 5.13 -11.25
N LEU A 228 -23.02 3.89 -10.80
CA LEU A 228 -21.98 3.13 -10.09
C LEU A 228 -20.77 2.80 -10.97
N TYR A 229 -20.99 2.39 -12.22
CA TYR A 229 -19.90 2.15 -13.16
C TYR A 229 -19.16 3.46 -13.44
N LEU A 230 -19.88 4.56 -13.64
CA LEU A 230 -19.28 5.88 -13.86
C LEU A 230 -18.40 6.32 -12.69
N LEU A 231 -18.91 6.24 -11.45
CA LEU A 231 -18.16 6.62 -10.25
C LEU A 231 -16.87 5.80 -10.14
N CYS A 232 -16.97 4.47 -10.26
CA CYS A 232 -15.83 3.58 -10.08
C CYS A 232 -14.81 3.72 -11.23
N ALA A 233 -15.27 3.90 -12.47
CA ALA A 233 -14.41 4.15 -13.62
C ALA A 233 -13.63 5.47 -13.45
N PHE A 234 -14.32 6.56 -13.08
CA PHE A 234 -13.66 7.83 -12.85
C PHE A 234 -12.69 7.77 -11.67
N TRP A 235 -13.06 7.07 -10.58
CA TRP A 235 -12.16 6.85 -9.44
C TRP A 235 -10.88 6.14 -9.87
N VAL A 236 -10.99 4.98 -10.55
CA VAL A 236 -9.82 4.23 -11.03
C VAL A 236 -8.94 5.09 -11.92
N LEU A 237 -9.53 5.76 -12.92
CA LEU A 237 -8.81 6.61 -13.86
C LEU A 237 -8.13 7.79 -13.17
N PHE A 238 -8.82 8.48 -12.28
CA PHE A 238 -8.27 9.63 -11.56
C PHE A 238 -7.06 9.24 -10.72
N VAL A 239 -7.18 8.22 -9.86
CA VAL A 239 -6.08 7.79 -8.98
C VAL A 239 -4.91 7.27 -9.81
N PHE A 240 -5.18 6.48 -10.85
CA PHE A 240 -4.15 5.95 -11.73
C PHE A 240 -3.38 7.06 -12.46
N VAL A 241 -4.09 8.00 -13.09
CA VAL A 241 -3.47 9.13 -13.83
C VAL A 241 -2.73 10.06 -12.89
N PHE A 242 -3.33 10.41 -11.74
CA PHE A 242 -2.72 11.29 -10.74
C PHE A 242 -1.34 10.78 -10.30
N PHE A 243 -1.22 9.49 -9.98
CA PHE A 243 0.07 8.92 -9.59
C PHE A 243 1.00 8.64 -10.77
N SER A 244 0.48 8.31 -11.95
CA SER A 244 1.30 8.13 -13.16
C SER A 244 2.09 9.38 -13.54
N ILE A 245 1.50 10.55 -13.33
CA ILE A 245 2.13 11.86 -13.58
C ILE A 245 3.12 12.25 -12.45
N SER A 246 2.95 11.70 -11.24
CA SER A 246 3.82 12.03 -10.10
C SER A 246 5.28 11.59 -10.32
N ARG A 247 6.22 12.39 -9.81
CA ARG A 247 7.66 12.11 -9.95
C ARG A 247 8.14 11.00 -9.02
N THR A 248 7.75 11.06 -7.75
CA THR A 248 8.05 10.01 -6.76
C THR A 248 7.04 8.87 -6.90
N LYS A 249 7.51 7.67 -7.20
CA LYS A 249 6.65 6.50 -7.43
C LYS A 249 6.96 5.38 -6.42
N LEU A 250 5.92 4.96 -5.71
CA LEU A 250 5.92 3.76 -4.87
C LEU A 250 4.73 2.88 -5.25
N PRO A 251 4.84 1.54 -5.17
CA PRO A 251 3.78 0.65 -5.65
C PRO A 251 2.45 0.87 -4.90
N ASN A 252 2.50 1.06 -3.58
CA ASN A 252 1.32 1.29 -2.73
C ASN A 252 0.58 2.60 -2.99
N TYR A 253 1.10 3.53 -3.79
CA TYR A 253 0.44 4.82 -4.01
C TYR A 253 -0.89 4.67 -4.74
N ILE A 254 -0.98 3.77 -5.72
CA ILE A 254 -2.23 3.55 -6.44
C ILE A 254 -3.23 2.72 -5.64
N PHE A 255 -2.84 2.18 -4.47
CA PHE A 255 -3.69 1.30 -3.65
C PHE A 255 -5.13 1.80 -3.44
N PRO A 256 -5.41 3.10 -3.22
CA PRO A 256 -6.77 3.60 -3.06
C PRO A 256 -7.70 3.39 -4.27
N LEU A 257 -7.22 2.94 -5.44
CA LEU A 257 -8.08 2.61 -6.58
C LEU A 257 -8.71 1.22 -6.51
N PHE A 258 -8.12 0.29 -5.73
CA PHE A 258 -8.53 -1.12 -5.76
C PHE A 258 -9.97 -1.40 -5.31
N PRO A 259 -10.57 -0.67 -4.35
CA PRO A 259 -11.99 -0.85 -4.03
C PRO A 259 -12.90 -0.59 -5.22
N ALA A 260 -12.66 0.48 -5.99
CA ALA A 260 -13.41 0.77 -7.21
C ALA A 260 -13.12 -0.25 -8.33
N ALA A 261 -11.85 -0.63 -8.49
CA ALA A 261 -11.43 -1.64 -9.45
C ALA A 261 -12.15 -2.98 -9.19
N ALA A 262 -12.23 -3.39 -7.92
CA ALA A 262 -12.92 -4.60 -7.49
C ALA A 262 -14.43 -4.54 -7.74
N ILE A 263 -15.07 -3.38 -7.49
CA ILE A 263 -16.49 -3.19 -7.85
C ILE A 263 -16.70 -3.36 -9.35
N LEU A 264 -15.92 -2.67 -10.19
CA LEU A 264 -16.03 -2.80 -11.65
C LEU A 264 -15.88 -4.26 -12.09
N THR A 265 -14.89 -4.96 -11.55
CA THR A 265 -14.67 -6.39 -11.83
C THR A 265 -15.87 -7.23 -11.41
N GLY A 266 -16.40 -7.04 -10.20
CA GLY A 266 -17.56 -7.78 -9.70
C GLY A 266 -18.82 -7.58 -10.55
N LEU A 267 -19.08 -6.35 -11.00
CA LEU A 267 -20.21 -6.03 -11.89
C LEU A 267 -20.03 -6.65 -13.28
N VAL A 268 -18.82 -6.61 -13.84
CA VAL A 268 -18.55 -7.21 -15.14
C VAL A 268 -18.72 -8.72 -15.10
N ILE A 269 -18.20 -9.36 -14.06
CA ILE A 269 -18.30 -10.81 -13.92
C ILE A 269 -19.73 -11.24 -13.65
N SER A 270 -20.49 -10.53 -12.81
CA SER A 270 -21.89 -10.91 -12.52
C SER A 270 -22.74 -10.93 -13.79
N GLU A 271 -22.60 -9.91 -14.64
CA GLU A 271 -23.30 -9.85 -15.93
C GLU A 271 -22.88 -10.98 -16.90
N MET A 272 -21.64 -11.45 -16.81
CA MET A 272 -21.17 -12.62 -17.57
C MET A 272 -21.77 -13.91 -17.04
N VAL A 273 -21.82 -14.07 -15.72
CA VAL A 273 -22.38 -15.26 -15.04
C VAL A 273 -23.87 -15.39 -15.29
N GLU A 274 -24.61 -14.29 -15.22
CA GLU A 274 -26.05 -14.23 -15.47
C GLU A 274 -26.41 -14.36 -16.97
N GLY A 275 -25.41 -14.41 -17.86
CA GLY A 275 -25.62 -14.51 -19.31
C GLY A 275 -26.09 -13.20 -19.95
N ALA A 276 -26.21 -12.11 -19.19
CA ALA A 276 -26.66 -10.81 -19.68
C ALA A 276 -25.70 -10.21 -20.72
N ARG A 277 -24.38 -10.36 -20.52
CA ARG A 277 -23.35 -9.89 -21.47
C ARG A 277 -22.09 -10.75 -21.43
N ARG A 278 -21.57 -11.11 -22.60
CA ARG A 278 -20.20 -11.66 -22.72
C ARG A 278 -19.17 -10.55 -22.82
N SER A 279 -17.95 -10.79 -22.33
CA SER A 279 -16.84 -9.83 -22.42
C SER A 279 -15.62 -10.46 -23.11
N LYS A 280 -15.65 -10.54 -24.45
CA LYS A 280 -14.50 -11.03 -25.23
C LYS A 280 -13.23 -10.22 -24.95
N ALA A 281 -13.37 -8.90 -24.74
CA ALA A 281 -12.26 -8.02 -24.39
C ALA A 281 -11.56 -8.46 -23.10
N ALA A 282 -12.30 -8.74 -22.01
CA ALA A 282 -11.67 -9.22 -20.77
C ALA A 282 -10.89 -10.52 -20.98
N ILE A 283 -11.43 -11.43 -21.78
CA ILE A 283 -10.81 -12.74 -22.02
C ILE A 283 -9.52 -12.58 -22.84
N LEU A 284 -9.54 -11.78 -23.91
CA LEU A 284 -8.34 -11.48 -24.69
C LEU A 284 -7.28 -10.74 -23.88
N THR A 285 -7.70 -9.78 -23.04
CA THR A 285 -6.78 -9.07 -22.13
C THR A 285 -6.14 -10.03 -21.14
N LEU A 286 -6.92 -10.94 -20.54
CA LEU A 286 -6.38 -11.93 -19.59
C LEU A 286 -5.44 -12.91 -20.29
N LEU A 287 -5.81 -13.42 -21.47
CA LEU A 287 -4.95 -14.28 -22.29
C LEU A 287 -3.61 -13.64 -22.59
N PHE A 288 -3.62 -12.38 -23.02
CA PHE A 288 -2.41 -11.64 -23.36
C PHE A 288 -1.52 -11.43 -22.13
N ILE A 289 -2.08 -10.92 -21.03
CA ILE A 289 -1.32 -10.63 -19.80
C ILE A 289 -0.76 -11.92 -19.19
N ALA A 290 -1.59 -12.96 -19.10
CA ALA A 290 -1.20 -14.25 -18.54
C ALA A 290 -0.15 -14.93 -19.42
N GLY A 291 -0.30 -14.89 -20.74
CA GLY A 291 0.72 -15.37 -21.68
C GLY A 291 2.04 -14.64 -21.54
N LEU A 292 2.00 -13.30 -21.48
CA LEU A 292 3.19 -12.46 -21.30
C LEU A 292 3.95 -12.80 -20.01
N PHE A 293 3.26 -12.90 -18.87
CA PHE A 293 3.89 -13.25 -17.60
C PHE A 293 4.41 -14.69 -17.60
N ALA A 294 3.65 -15.65 -18.14
CA ALA A 294 4.09 -17.04 -18.25
C ALA A 294 5.37 -17.14 -19.08
N SER A 295 5.41 -16.52 -20.26
CA SER A 295 6.59 -16.50 -21.13
C SER A 295 7.80 -15.84 -20.46
N ALA A 296 7.62 -14.68 -19.81
CA ALA A 296 8.71 -14.01 -19.11
C ALA A 296 9.29 -14.90 -17.99
N LEU A 297 8.42 -15.53 -17.18
CA LEU A 297 8.84 -16.39 -16.08
C LEU A 297 9.53 -17.68 -16.54
N LEU A 298 9.17 -18.22 -17.71
CA LEU A 298 9.88 -19.38 -18.29
C LEU A 298 11.30 -19.03 -18.74
N VAL A 299 11.52 -17.80 -19.19
CA VAL A 299 12.80 -17.35 -19.77
C VAL A 299 13.76 -16.82 -18.70
N ILE A 300 13.28 -16.19 -17.61
CA ILE A 300 14.14 -15.58 -16.59
C ILE A 300 15.28 -16.49 -16.09
N PRO A 301 15.04 -17.78 -15.73
CA PRO A 301 16.11 -18.64 -15.23
C PRO A 301 17.22 -18.93 -16.25
N SER A 302 16.93 -18.87 -17.56
CA SER A 302 17.91 -19.14 -18.62
C SER A 302 18.73 -17.91 -19.03
N LEU A 303 18.34 -16.72 -18.58
CA LEU A 303 19.05 -15.47 -18.89
C LEU A 303 20.33 -15.27 -18.07
N GLY A 304 20.58 -16.09 -17.04
CA GLY A 304 21.77 -15.97 -16.20
C GLY A 304 21.87 -14.63 -15.45
N LEU A 305 20.74 -13.99 -15.15
CA LEU A 305 20.71 -12.69 -14.49
C LEU A 305 21.29 -12.78 -13.08
N GLU A 306 22.24 -11.91 -12.77
CA GLU A 306 22.71 -11.71 -11.40
C GLU A 306 21.61 -11.03 -10.59
N MET A 307 21.06 -11.76 -9.62
CA MET A 307 20.06 -11.27 -8.68
C MET A 307 20.65 -11.28 -7.27
N ASP A 308 20.38 -10.22 -6.50
CA ASP A 308 20.74 -10.13 -5.08
C ASP A 308 20.21 -11.32 -4.27
N ILE A 309 19.04 -11.84 -4.69
CA ILE A 309 18.40 -13.00 -4.09
C ILE A 309 18.33 -14.11 -5.14
N ASN A 310 19.02 -15.22 -4.85
CA ASN A 310 19.00 -16.38 -5.73
C ASN A 310 17.75 -17.24 -5.48
N TYR A 311 16.80 -17.21 -6.42
CA TYR A 311 15.60 -18.05 -6.38
C TYR A 311 15.80 -19.32 -7.21
N PRO A 312 15.41 -20.51 -6.71
CA PRO A 312 15.46 -21.74 -7.50
C PRO A 312 14.66 -21.62 -8.80
N PRO A 313 15.18 -22.10 -9.96
CA PRO A 313 14.47 -22.05 -11.24
C PRO A 313 13.03 -22.59 -11.20
N LYS A 314 12.81 -23.65 -10.42
CA LYS A 314 11.48 -24.25 -10.20
C LYS A 314 10.42 -23.25 -9.71
N PHE A 315 10.81 -22.19 -8.98
CA PHE A 315 9.84 -21.19 -8.51
C PHE A 315 9.27 -20.39 -9.67
N PHE A 316 10.11 -20.00 -10.63
CA PHE A 316 9.69 -19.31 -11.82
C PHE A 316 8.78 -20.20 -12.68
N TYR A 317 9.11 -21.49 -12.83
CA TYR A 317 8.29 -22.44 -13.58
C TYR A 317 6.91 -22.69 -12.94
N VAL A 318 6.85 -22.77 -11.60
CA VAL A 318 5.55 -22.86 -10.88
C VAL A 318 4.71 -21.61 -11.13
N LEU A 319 5.31 -20.42 -11.01
CA LEU A 319 4.60 -19.17 -11.32
C LEU A 319 4.12 -19.14 -12.77
N ALA A 320 4.98 -19.52 -13.73
CA ALA A 320 4.62 -19.59 -15.14
C ALA A 320 3.43 -20.53 -15.40
N ALA A 321 3.41 -21.70 -14.75
CA ALA A 321 2.30 -22.65 -14.84
C ALA A 321 0.99 -22.06 -14.29
N LEU A 322 1.03 -21.29 -13.19
CA LEU A 322 -0.15 -20.60 -12.65
C LEU A 322 -0.69 -19.53 -13.62
N PHE A 323 0.20 -18.76 -14.26
CA PHE A 323 -0.20 -17.81 -15.29
C PHE A 323 -0.78 -18.53 -16.53
N ALA A 324 -0.14 -19.59 -17.01
CA ALA A 324 -0.65 -20.39 -18.13
C ALA A 324 -2.03 -21.02 -17.83
N LEU A 325 -2.23 -21.51 -16.59
CA LEU A 325 -3.53 -22.03 -16.14
C LEU A 325 -4.59 -20.92 -16.12
N SER A 326 -4.24 -19.70 -15.70
CA SER A 326 -5.15 -18.54 -15.76
C SER A 326 -5.56 -18.21 -17.20
N ALA A 327 -4.63 -18.32 -18.16
CA ALA A 327 -4.94 -18.17 -19.58
C ALA A 327 -5.95 -19.23 -20.05
N ALA A 328 -5.73 -20.51 -19.72
CA ALA A 328 -6.67 -21.59 -20.08
C ALA A 328 -8.07 -21.38 -19.45
N LEU A 329 -8.14 -21.00 -18.18
CA LEU A 329 -9.40 -20.72 -17.49
C LEU A 329 -10.15 -19.53 -18.09
N SER A 330 -9.43 -18.53 -18.61
CA SER A 330 -10.06 -17.37 -19.27
C SER A 330 -10.84 -17.77 -20.53
N ILE A 331 -10.36 -18.77 -21.29
CA ILE A 331 -11.08 -19.35 -22.44
C ILE A 331 -12.32 -20.08 -21.94
N GLY A 332 -12.19 -20.84 -20.85
CA GLY A 332 -13.31 -21.50 -20.18
C GLY A 332 -14.43 -20.53 -19.78
N ALA A 333 -14.10 -19.27 -19.47
CA ALA A 333 -15.08 -18.25 -19.11
C ALA A 333 -16.04 -17.87 -20.27
N LEU A 334 -15.73 -18.22 -21.53
CA LEU A 334 -16.64 -18.06 -22.68
C LEU A 334 -17.86 -18.99 -22.61
N TYR A 335 -17.70 -20.15 -21.97
CA TYR A 335 -18.69 -21.22 -21.96
C TYR A 335 -19.26 -21.48 -20.56
N ARG A 336 -18.40 -21.40 -19.52
CA ARG A 336 -18.76 -21.63 -18.12
C ARG A 336 -18.18 -20.53 -17.23
N PRO A 337 -18.72 -19.30 -17.31
CA PRO A 337 -18.16 -18.12 -16.64
C PRO A 337 -18.01 -18.33 -15.13
N PHE A 338 -19.03 -18.88 -14.44
CA PHE A 338 -18.96 -19.08 -13.00
C PHE A 338 -17.81 -20.02 -12.60
N SER A 339 -17.72 -21.20 -13.21
CA SER A 339 -16.66 -22.19 -12.92
C SER A 339 -15.26 -21.65 -13.24
N ALA A 340 -15.13 -20.92 -14.36
CA ALA A 340 -13.86 -20.31 -14.75
C ALA A 340 -13.39 -19.25 -13.74
N ILE A 341 -14.30 -18.40 -13.25
CA ILE A 341 -13.99 -17.37 -12.25
C ILE A 341 -13.60 -18.00 -10.90
N MET A 342 -14.29 -19.08 -10.48
CA MET A 342 -13.89 -19.83 -9.29
C MET A 342 -12.50 -20.46 -9.46
N GLY A 343 -12.19 -20.98 -10.66
CA GLY A 343 -10.84 -21.44 -11.01
C GLY A 343 -9.79 -20.32 -10.92
N LEU A 344 -10.06 -19.15 -11.50
CA LEU A 344 -9.17 -17.98 -11.42
C LEU A 344 -8.96 -17.51 -9.97
N SER A 345 -9.99 -17.60 -9.15
CA SER A 345 -9.93 -17.33 -7.71
C SER A 345 -8.99 -18.31 -7.00
N ALA A 346 -9.11 -19.60 -7.30
CA ALA A 346 -8.23 -20.63 -6.75
C ALA A 346 -6.77 -20.40 -7.18
N VAL A 347 -6.52 -20.07 -8.45
CA VAL A 347 -5.17 -19.74 -8.94
C VAL A 347 -4.60 -18.51 -8.22
N SER A 348 -5.41 -17.46 -8.02
CA SER A 348 -5.00 -16.26 -7.29
C SER A 348 -4.63 -16.56 -5.84
N LEU A 349 -5.41 -17.42 -5.18
CA LEU A 349 -5.13 -17.87 -3.82
C LEU A 349 -3.82 -18.67 -3.77
N VAL A 350 -3.62 -19.62 -4.69
CA VAL A 350 -2.38 -20.40 -4.78
C VAL A 350 -1.18 -19.49 -5.06
N LEU A 351 -1.32 -18.50 -5.93
CA LEU A 351 -0.28 -17.49 -6.20
C LEU A 351 0.09 -16.72 -4.92
N ILE A 352 -0.91 -16.22 -4.18
CA ILE A 352 -0.69 -15.50 -2.92
C ILE A 352 0.01 -16.39 -1.88
N VAL A 353 -0.47 -17.62 -1.70
CA VAL A 353 0.13 -18.59 -0.76
C VAL A 353 1.55 -18.91 -1.16
N PHE A 354 1.80 -19.16 -2.45
CA PHE A 354 3.12 -19.44 -2.99
C PHE A 354 4.08 -18.28 -2.73
N LEU A 355 3.67 -17.05 -3.04
CA LEU A 355 4.49 -15.87 -2.80
C LEU A 355 4.79 -15.69 -1.30
N ARG A 356 3.80 -15.90 -0.43
CA ARG A 356 3.95 -15.81 1.03
C ARG A 356 4.93 -16.84 1.58
N LEU A 357 4.86 -18.09 1.14
CA LEU A 357 5.64 -19.20 1.69
C LEU A 357 7.03 -19.32 1.07
N TYR A 358 7.20 -18.95 -0.21
CA TYR A 358 8.41 -19.25 -0.95
C TYR A 358 9.14 -18.01 -1.49
N ALA A 359 8.42 -16.99 -1.95
CA ALA A 359 9.07 -15.81 -2.56
C ALA A 359 9.47 -14.75 -1.52
N LEU A 360 8.58 -14.40 -0.60
CA LEU A 360 8.79 -13.33 0.38
C LEU A 360 9.80 -13.68 1.49
N PRO A 361 9.90 -14.92 2.02
CA PRO A 361 10.82 -15.19 3.13
C PRO A 361 12.30 -14.96 2.76
N PRO A 362 12.83 -15.44 1.61
CA PRO A 362 14.21 -15.12 1.20
C PRO A 362 14.46 -13.62 1.08
N ALA A 363 13.51 -12.87 0.50
CA ALA A 363 13.62 -11.42 0.40
C ALA A 363 13.63 -10.73 1.77
N ASN A 364 12.77 -11.18 2.70
CA ASN A 364 12.76 -10.64 4.05
C ASN A 364 14.05 -10.95 4.82
N ILE A 365 14.63 -12.15 4.62
CA ILE A 365 15.92 -12.52 5.21
C ILE A 365 17.01 -11.58 4.68
N TYR A 366 17.12 -11.45 3.36
CA TYR A 366 18.10 -10.58 2.71
C TYR A 366 17.98 -9.12 3.20
N LEU A 367 16.75 -8.58 3.24
CA LEU A 367 16.53 -7.16 3.55
C LEU A 367 16.62 -6.82 5.05
N GLN A 368 16.30 -7.74 5.96
CA GLN A 368 16.07 -7.42 7.38
C GLN A 368 16.81 -8.30 8.38
N LYS A 369 17.28 -9.50 8.04
CA LYS A 369 17.82 -10.45 9.03
C LYS A 369 19.02 -9.90 9.77
N THR A 370 19.99 -9.32 9.05
CA THR A 370 21.20 -8.76 9.68
C THR A 370 20.86 -7.60 10.61
N LEU A 371 19.98 -6.69 10.18
CA LEU A 371 19.52 -5.57 10.99
C LEU A 371 18.79 -6.03 12.25
N PHE A 372 17.93 -7.04 12.12
CA PHE A 372 17.26 -7.68 13.24
C PHE A 372 18.27 -8.24 14.25
N ASP A 373 19.24 -9.02 13.78
CA ASP A 373 20.26 -9.64 14.63
C ASP A 373 21.09 -8.62 15.39
N TYR A 374 21.59 -7.59 14.69
CA TYR A 374 22.39 -6.53 15.30
C TYR A 374 21.61 -5.71 16.31
N SER A 375 20.35 -5.41 16.01
CA SER A 375 19.48 -4.66 16.91
C SER A 375 19.16 -5.46 18.17
N ARG A 376 18.88 -6.76 18.03
CA ARG A 376 18.67 -7.66 19.19
C ARG A 376 19.95 -7.87 20.00
N PHE A 377 21.09 -7.94 19.34
CA PHE A 377 22.39 -8.04 19.99
C PHE A 377 22.68 -6.78 20.80
N ALA A 378 22.53 -5.61 20.19
CA ALA A 378 22.66 -4.32 20.88
C ALA A 378 21.71 -4.21 22.07
N ARG A 379 20.45 -4.65 21.92
CA ARG A 379 19.47 -4.66 23.03
C ARG A 379 19.95 -5.45 24.24
N GLY A 380 20.59 -6.62 24.02
CA GLY A 380 21.03 -7.51 25.09
C GLY A 380 22.42 -7.19 25.66
N ASN A 381 23.25 -6.44 24.94
CA ASN A 381 24.66 -6.24 25.29
C ASN A 381 25.03 -4.77 25.56
N LEU A 382 24.18 -3.80 25.20
CA LEU A 382 24.37 -2.42 25.62
C LEU A 382 23.71 -2.18 26.98
N PRO A 383 24.41 -1.55 27.94
CA PRO A 383 23.80 -1.13 29.21
C PRO A 383 22.71 -0.06 28.98
N SER A 384 22.02 0.33 30.06
CA SER A 384 20.94 1.32 30.02
C SER A 384 21.40 2.70 29.54
N ASN A 385 22.63 3.10 29.86
CA ASN A 385 23.29 4.32 29.36
C ASN A 385 24.02 4.12 28.01
N GLY A 386 24.02 2.89 27.47
CA GLY A 386 24.70 2.55 26.24
C GLY A 386 23.95 3.06 25.00
N VAL A 387 24.71 3.58 24.04
CA VAL A 387 24.18 4.21 22.83
C VAL A 387 24.19 3.23 21.67
N LEU A 388 23.10 3.18 20.92
CA LEU A 388 23.05 2.53 19.61
C LEU A 388 22.98 3.63 18.55
N ALA A 389 23.88 3.58 17.58
CA ALA A 389 23.92 4.54 16.48
C ALA A 389 23.85 3.86 15.12
N THR A 390 23.44 4.64 14.12
CA THR A 390 23.52 4.28 12.71
C THR A 390 24.33 5.33 11.97
N TYR A 391 25.24 4.90 11.09
CA TYR A 391 26.03 5.82 10.27
C TYR A 391 25.69 5.68 8.80
N GLU A 392 25.30 6.79 8.14
CA GLU A 392 24.98 6.87 6.71
C GLU A 392 23.85 5.89 6.25
N ILE A 393 23.09 5.35 7.20
CA ILE A 393 21.95 4.49 6.94
C ILE A 393 20.71 4.97 7.68
N ASN A 394 19.54 4.80 7.07
CA ASN A 394 18.25 5.13 7.68
C ASN A 394 17.32 3.91 7.62
N LYS A 395 17.44 3.03 8.61
CA LYS A 395 16.67 1.78 8.72
C LYS A 395 15.84 1.78 10.01
N PRO A 396 14.55 2.17 9.95
CA PRO A 396 13.71 2.31 11.13
C PRO A 396 13.51 1.02 11.95
N SER A 397 13.67 -0.15 11.31
CA SER A 397 13.59 -1.45 11.99
C SER A 397 14.62 -1.60 13.11
N ILE A 398 15.76 -0.89 13.04
CA ILE A 398 16.80 -0.95 14.07
C ILE A 398 16.26 -0.49 15.42
N ALA A 399 15.61 0.66 15.48
CA ALA A 399 15.04 1.20 16.72
C ALA A 399 13.94 0.28 17.27
N PHE A 400 13.11 -0.27 16.38
CA PHE A 400 12.04 -1.19 16.75
C PHE A 400 12.57 -2.45 17.45
N TYR A 401 13.59 -3.09 16.88
CA TYR A 401 14.15 -4.33 17.42
C TYR A 401 15.09 -4.11 18.61
N ALA A 402 15.81 -2.99 18.63
CA ALA A 402 16.69 -2.62 19.72
C ALA A 402 15.92 -2.19 20.98
N ARG A 403 14.65 -1.79 20.83
CA ARG A 403 13.78 -1.23 21.88
C ARG A 403 14.44 -0.08 22.65
N ARG A 404 15.19 0.76 21.93
CA ARG A 404 15.84 1.97 22.45
C ARG A 404 15.98 3.01 21.35
N GLY A 405 16.21 4.26 21.76
CA GLY A 405 16.53 5.33 20.82
C GLY A 405 17.79 5.01 20.02
N VAL A 406 17.81 5.43 18.75
CA VAL A 406 18.95 5.24 17.85
C VAL A 406 19.46 6.61 17.43
N LEU A 407 20.73 6.88 17.72
CA LEU A 407 21.40 8.10 17.25
C LEU A 407 21.68 7.96 15.75
N LYS A 408 21.07 8.81 14.94
CA LYS A 408 21.37 8.86 13.50
C LYS A 408 22.56 9.78 13.29
N ALA A 409 23.60 9.24 12.67
CA ALA A 409 24.79 9.96 12.31
C ALA A 409 25.06 9.89 10.81
N ASP A 410 25.72 10.93 10.33
CA ASP A 410 26.14 11.15 8.95
C ASP A 410 27.50 11.87 8.98
N LYS A 411 28.06 12.16 7.81
CA LYS A 411 29.35 12.85 7.68
C LYS A 411 29.45 14.17 8.45
N THR A 412 28.34 14.89 8.65
CA THR A 412 28.36 16.20 9.31
C THR A 412 28.49 16.11 10.82
N ASN A 413 28.11 14.98 11.41
CA ASN A 413 28.06 14.79 12.86
C ASN A 413 28.80 13.54 13.36
N VAL A 414 29.60 12.90 12.49
CA VAL A 414 30.37 11.69 12.82
C VAL A 414 31.31 11.87 14.01
N GLN A 415 31.85 13.09 14.21
CA GLN A 415 32.72 13.41 15.35
C GLN A 415 32.03 13.13 16.70
N ARG A 416 30.71 13.38 16.78
CA ARG A 416 29.89 13.10 17.96
C ARG A 416 29.89 11.62 18.34
N LEU A 417 30.00 10.72 17.36
CA LEU A 417 30.13 9.29 17.64
C LEU A 417 31.44 8.99 18.35
N GLY A 418 32.54 9.60 17.91
CA GLY A 418 33.86 9.44 18.53
C GLY A 418 33.89 9.93 19.97
N GLU A 419 33.31 11.10 20.23
CA GLU A 419 33.19 11.67 21.58
C GLU A 419 32.36 10.77 22.52
N LEU A 420 31.21 10.29 22.03
CA LEU A 420 30.35 9.37 22.78
C LEU A 420 31.04 8.03 23.05
N GLY A 421 31.77 7.50 22.06
CA GLY A 421 32.47 6.22 22.18
C GLY A 421 33.58 6.21 23.23
N ARG A 422 34.09 7.37 23.64
CA ARG A 422 35.09 7.48 24.72
C ARG A 422 34.47 7.44 26.13
N SER A 423 33.21 7.85 26.25
CA SER A 423 32.54 8.05 27.54
C SER A 423 31.44 7.03 27.82
N THR A 424 30.90 6.40 26.77
CA THR A 424 29.76 5.49 26.87
C THR A 424 29.95 4.28 25.96
N PRO A 425 29.49 3.08 26.38
CA PRO A 425 29.43 1.93 25.49
C PRO A 425 28.56 2.25 24.28
N LEU A 426 29.16 2.18 23.09
CA LEU A 426 28.52 2.55 21.83
C LEU A 426 28.63 1.39 20.84
N MET A 427 27.51 1.06 20.19
CA MET A 427 27.49 0.19 19.02
C MET A 427 26.97 0.96 17.81
N ILE A 428 27.55 0.71 16.64
CA ILE A 428 27.22 1.40 15.40
C ILE A 428 26.89 0.36 14.32
N ILE A 429 25.74 0.54 13.67
CA ILE A 429 25.36 -0.24 12.49
C ILE A 429 25.55 0.63 11.24
N THR A 430 26.28 0.12 10.25
CA THR A 430 26.53 0.81 8.97
C THR A 430 26.75 -0.21 7.84
N THR A 431 27.22 0.23 6.67
CA THR A 431 27.58 -0.63 5.54
C THR A 431 29.11 -0.86 5.48
N PRO A 432 29.58 -1.99 4.92
CA PRO A 432 31.02 -2.27 4.80
C PRO A 432 31.82 -1.19 4.06
N SER A 433 31.20 -0.53 3.08
CA SER A 433 31.82 0.56 2.31
C SER A 433 32.15 1.83 3.13
N ARG A 434 31.61 1.95 4.36
CA ARG A 434 31.77 3.12 5.22
C ARG A 434 32.74 2.93 6.38
N ILE A 435 33.39 1.77 6.47
CA ILE A 435 34.28 1.43 7.60
C ILE A 435 35.46 2.41 7.69
N GLU A 436 36.10 2.73 6.57
CA GLU A 436 37.27 3.62 6.53
C GLU A 436 36.97 5.00 7.14
N GLU A 437 35.73 5.49 6.98
CA GLU A 437 35.30 6.78 7.53
C GLU A 437 35.18 6.75 9.07
N LEU A 438 34.99 5.56 9.66
CA LEU A 438 34.81 5.36 11.10
C LEU A 438 36.08 4.89 11.82
N LYS A 439 37.09 4.38 11.10
CA LYS A 439 38.37 3.93 11.67
C LYS A 439 39.09 4.99 12.53
N PRO A 440 39.16 6.29 12.14
CA PRO A 440 39.85 7.31 12.93
C PRO A 440 39.32 7.47 14.35
N TYR A 441 38.08 7.03 14.61
CA TYR A 441 37.42 7.15 15.90
C TYR A 441 37.62 5.92 16.82
N GLY A 442 38.41 4.93 16.39
CA GLY A 442 38.82 3.80 17.23
C GLY A 442 37.79 2.69 17.40
N PHE A 443 36.76 2.63 16.55
CA PHE A 443 35.73 1.58 16.60
C PHE A 443 36.26 0.23 16.07
N LYS A 444 35.92 -0.86 16.77
CA LYS A 444 36.28 -2.23 16.39
C LYS A 444 35.12 -2.92 15.70
N VAL A 445 35.43 -3.74 14.70
CA VAL A 445 34.43 -4.59 14.03
C VAL A 445 34.02 -5.72 14.97
N LEU A 446 32.72 -5.78 15.29
CA LEU A 446 32.12 -6.84 16.10
C LEU A 446 31.55 -7.97 15.25
N ASP A 447 31.09 -7.65 14.03
CA ASP A 447 30.60 -8.59 13.01
C ASP A 447 30.47 -7.91 11.65
N SER A 448 30.54 -8.68 10.56
CA SER A 448 30.27 -8.19 9.19
C SER A 448 29.54 -9.27 8.38
N ARG A 449 28.27 -9.04 8.01
CA ARG A 449 27.45 -10.03 7.28
C ARG A 449 26.49 -9.36 6.29
N GLY A 450 26.52 -9.80 5.03
CA GLY A 450 25.71 -9.21 3.96
C GLY A 450 26.03 -7.74 3.76
N ASP A 451 24.99 -6.91 3.64
CA ASP A 451 25.16 -5.47 3.35
C ASP A 451 25.48 -4.62 4.59
N TYR A 452 25.58 -5.21 5.78
CA TYR A 452 25.74 -4.48 7.03
C TYR A 452 26.91 -4.97 7.87
N ILE A 453 27.46 -4.03 8.63
CA ILE A 453 28.52 -4.26 9.60
C ILE A 453 28.12 -3.68 10.96
N LEU A 454 28.52 -4.38 12.02
CA LEU A 454 28.37 -3.95 13.41
C LEU A 454 29.74 -3.56 13.97
N LEU A 455 29.84 -2.33 14.45
CA LEU A 455 31.01 -1.78 15.11
C LEU A 455 30.70 -1.53 16.59
N GLY A 456 31.74 -1.48 17.43
CA GLY A 456 31.61 -1.11 18.83
C GLY A 456 32.85 -0.48 19.42
N THR A 457 32.70 0.09 20.61
CA THR A 457 33.79 0.61 21.43
C THR A 457 34.67 -0.52 21.98
N GLU A 458 35.84 -0.15 22.50
CA GLU A 458 36.72 -1.10 23.16
C GLU A 458 36.01 -1.81 24.33
N GLY A 459 36.22 -3.13 24.45
CA GLY A 459 35.54 -3.98 25.44
C GLY A 459 34.13 -4.45 25.06
N ALA A 460 33.56 -3.98 23.93
CA ALA A 460 32.27 -4.48 23.47
C ALA A 460 32.34 -5.98 23.09
N PRO A 461 31.34 -6.79 23.48
CA PRO A 461 31.35 -8.22 23.14
C PRO A 461 31.26 -8.40 21.63
N ARG A 462 32.02 -9.36 21.10
CA ARG A 462 31.88 -9.76 19.68
C ARG A 462 30.52 -10.40 19.46
N PHE A 463 29.94 -10.14 18.29
CA PHE A 463 28.70 -10.79 17.91
C PHE A 463 28.93 -12.31 17.82
N ARG A 464 28.01 -13.07 18.38
CA ARG A 464 27.94 -14.52 18.17
C ARG A 464 26.52 -14.84 17.74
N PRO A 465 26.31 -15.45 16.57
CA PRO A 465 24.98 -15.91 16.18
C PRO A 465 24.50 -16.92 17.22
N LYS A 466 23.27 -16.73 17.71
CA LYS A 466 22.56 -17.70 18.53
C LYS A 466 21.61 -18.50 17.67
#